data_AF-A0AAV5VU33-F1
#
_entry.id   AF-A0AAV5VU33-F1
#
_cell.length_a   1.000
_cell.length_b   1.000
_cell.length_c   1.000
_cell.angle_alpha   90.00
_cell.angle_beta   90.00
_cell.angle_gamma   90.00
#
_symmetry.space_group_name_H-M   'P 1'
#
loop_
_entity.id
_entity.type
_entity.pdbx_description
1 polymer ?
#
loop_
_entity_poly.entity_id
_entity_poly.type
_entity_poly.pdbx_seq_one_letter_code
_entity_poly.pdbx_strand_id
1 'polypeptide(L)'
;NAVFMKIELLTRYIKPLSLNISYEQVAGGCGGHIEGAMGEIASPQYPHESIDNYDCIWRITVPPGNGIELTIEQFDSGLEESVANCDANSTQSRIDIYASDSILPMHKVETFCLSGAKETVWYTQNTI
;
A
#
# COMPACT_ATOMS: atom_id res chain seq x y z
N ASN A 1 -14.45 7.84 -10.74
CA ASN A 1 -12.99 8.03 -10.73
C ASN A 1 -12.37 6.72 -10.37
N ALA A 2 -11.62 6.13 -11.29
CA ALA A 2 -11.03 4.83 -11.11
C ALA A 2 -9.63 4.97 -10.52
N VAL A 3 -9.40 4.28 -9.40
CA VAL A 3 -8.09 4.26 -8.72
C VAL A 3 -7.49 2.90 -8.92
N PHE A 4 -6.38 2.86 -9.65
CA PHE A 4 -5.61 1.65 -9.82
C PHE A 4 -4.23 1.87 -9.21
N MET A 5 -3.82 0.91 -8.39
CA MET A 5 -2.49 0.92 -7.81
C MET A 5 -1.86 -0.45 -7.87
N LYS A 6 -0.54 -0.46 -8.10
CA LYS A 6 0.30 -1.64 -7.91
C LYS A 6 1.46 -1.24 -6.99
N ILE A 7 1.64 -1.99 -5.92
CA ILE A 7 2.74 -1.83 -4.97
C ILE A 7 3.59 -3.08 -5.00
N GLU A 8 4.91 -2.91 -5.02
CA GLU A 8 5.90 -3.97 -4.80
C GLU A 8 6.54 -3.81 -3.41
N LEU A 9 6.68 -4.93 -2.71
CA LEU A 9 7.25 -5.02 -1.38
C LEU A 9 8.60 -5.73 -1.43
N LEU A 10 9.61 -5.12 -0.82
CA LEU A 10 10.89 -5.75 -0.55
C LEU A 10 11.22 -5.58 0.94
N THR A 11 11.48 -6.68 1.64
CA THR A 11 11.82 -6.64 3.06
C THR A 11 13.23 -7.16 3.26
N ARG A 12 13.93 -6.71 4.29
CA ARG A 12 15.28 -7.22 4.62
C ARG A 12 15.27 -8.60 5.31
N TYR A 13 14.16 -9.32 5.21
CA TYR A 13 13.91 -10.59 5.89
C TYR A 13 14.82 -11.73 5.40
N ILE A 14 15.69 -12.20 6.30
CA ILE A 14 16.62 -13.31 6.04
C ILE A 14 16.08 -14.60 6.68
N LYS A 15 15.10 -15.25 6.06
CA LYS A 15 14.73 -16.66 6.34
C LYS A 15 14.81 -17.44 5.02
N PRO A 16 15.24 -18.72 5.03
CA PRO A 16 15.20 -19.53 3.82
C PRO A 16 13.76 -19.55 3.30
N LEU A 17 13.63 -19.24 2.01
CA LEU A 17 12.39 -18.96 1.29
C LEU A 17 11.30 -20.00 1.57
N SER A 18 10.33 -19.64 2.42
CA SER A 18 9.01 -20.25 2.45
C SER A 18 8.00 -19.13 2.19
N LEU A 19 7.56 -19.05 0.94
CA LEU A 19 6.62 -18.05 0.43
C LEU A 19 5.20 -18.59 0.66
N ASN A 20 4.51 -18.12 1.69
CA ASN A 20 3.08 -18.41 1.85
C ASN A 20 2.29 -17.21 1.32
N ILE A 21 2.03 -17.19 0.01
CA ILE A 21 1.15 -16.21 -0.60
C ILE A 21 -0.26 -16.80 -0.56
N SER A 22 -1.09 -16.28 0.33
CA SER A 22 -2.53 -16.47 0.27
C SER A 22 -3.17 -15.19 -0.27
N TYR A 23 -3.83 -15.30 -1.42
CA TYR A 23 -4.72 -14.26 -1.94
C TYR A 23 -6.15 -14.67 -1.58
N GLU A 24 -6.83 -13.87 -0.78
CA GLU A 24 -8.26 -14.04 -0.53
C GLU A 24 -9.01 -12.93 -1.27
N GLN A 25 -9.88 -13.34 -2.19
CA GLN A 25 -10.82 -12.41 -2.79
C GLN A 25 -11.92 -12.18 -1.76
N VAL A 26 -11.80 -11.11 -0.97
CA VAL A 26 -12.82 -10.74 0.02
C VAL A 26 -14.08 -10.37 -0.75
N ALA A 27 -15.12 -11.20 -0.64
CA ALA A 27 -16.41 -10.94 -1.26
C ALA A 27 -17.00 -9.62 -0.70
N GLY A 28 -16.89 -8.54 -1.49
CA GLY A 28 -17.38 -7.21 -1.14
C GLY A 28 -16.39 -6.27 -0.44
N GLY A 29 -15.09 -6.58 -0.39
CA GLY A 29 -14.07 -5.73 0.25
C GLY A 29 -12.66 -5.84 -0.34
N CYS A 30 -11.74 -4.99 0.12
CA CYS A 30 -10.33 -4.97 -0.26
C CYS A 30 -9.45 -4.71 0.95
N GLY A 31 -8.20 -5.19 0.91
CA GLY A 31 -7.30 -5.18 2.07
C GLY A 31 -6.88 -6.57 2.50
N GLY A 32 -6.20 -6.66 3.64
CA GLY A 32 -5.78 -7.94 4.21
C GLY A 32 -4.50 -7.83 5.05
N HIS A 33 -4.03 -8.98 5.53
CA HIS A 33 -2.78 -9.10 6.29
C HIS A 33 -1.73 -9.80 5.44
N ILE A 34 -0.55 -9.20 5.31
CA ILE A 34 0.56 -9.69 4.49
C ILE A 34 1.77 -9.92 5.38
N GLU A 35 2.25 -11.16 5.41
CA GLU A 35 3.51 -11.54 6.05
C GLU A 35 4.39 -12.21 5.01
N GLY A 36 5.57 -11.65 4.73
CA GLY A 36 6.42 -12.21 3.70
C GLY A 36 7.71 -11.43 3.49
N ALA A 37 8.62 -12.04 2.73
CA ALA A 37 9.87 -11.41 2.31
C ALA A 37 9.64 -10.34 1.24
N MET A 38 8.70 -10.63 0.34
CA MET A 38 8.38 -9.87 -0.88
C MET A 38 6.92 -10.14 -1.25
N GLY A 39 6.32 -9.25 -2.03
CA GLY A 39 4.96 -9.43 -2.53
C GLY A 39 4.48 -8.26 -3.38
N GLU A 40 3.30 -8.41 -3.95
CA GLU A 40 2.63 -7.36 -4.71
C GLU A 40 1.22 -7.11 -4.15
N ILE A 41 0.83 -5.84 -4.07
CA ILE A 41 -0.51 -5.41 -3.66
C ILE A 41 -1.13 -4.65 -4.83
N ALA A 42 -2.38 -4.96 -5.14
CA ALA A 42 -3.14 -4.23 -6.14
C ALA A 42 -4.52 -3.85 -5.61
N SER A 43 -5.04 -2.70 -6.07
CA SER A 43 -6.44 -2.35 -5.83
C SER A 43 -7.37 -3.33 -6.55
N PRO A 44 -8.63 -3.47 -6.09
CA PRO A 44 -9.61 -4.28 -6.80
C PRO A 44 -9.74 -3.83 -8.25
N GLN A 45 -9.90 -4.81 -9.14
CA GLN A 45 -10.10 -4.60 -10.58
C GLN A 45 -8.87 -4.10 -11.36
N TYR A 46 -7.73 -3.79 -10.71
CA TYR A 46 -6.46 -3.53 -11.41
C TYR A 46 -6.15 -4.64 -12.45
N PRO A 47 -5.73 -4.31 -13.69
CA PRO A 47 -5.39 -2.98 -14.22
C PRO A 47 -6.58 -2.22 -14.81
N HIS A 48 -7.79 -2.76 -14.70
CA HIS A 48 -9.00 -2.10 -15.18
C HIS A 48 -9.49 -1.04 -14.20
N GLU A 49 -10.22 -0.08 -14.74
CA GLU A 49 -10.82 0.99 -13.98
C GLU A 49 -11.89 0.47 -13.01
N SER A 50 -11.80 0.90 -11.75
CA SER A 50 -12.87 0.67 -10.77
C SER A 50 -14.03 1.64 -10.97
N ILE A 51 -15.25 1.11 -10.97
CA ILE A 51 -16.50 1.89 -10.95
C ILE A 51 -16.89 2.25 -9.50
N ASP A 52 -16.34 1.52 -8.52
CA ASP A 52 -16.65 1.66 -7.10
C ASP A 52 -15.54 2.40 -6.35
N ASN A 53 -15.93 3.12 -5.29
CA ASN A 53 -15.00 3.70 -4.32
C ASN A 53 -14.64 2.62 -3.29
N TYR A 54 -13.35 2.34 -3.15
CA TYR A 54 -12.84 1.37 -2.19
C TYR A 54 -12.04 2.06 -1.09
N ASP A 55 -12.30 1.66 0.16
CA ASP A 55 -11.48 2.01 1.33
C ASP A 55 -10.74 0.75 1.78
N CYS A 56 -9.52 0.59 1.26
CA CYS A 56 -8.72 -0.62 1.43
C CYS A 56 -7.68 -0.45 2.52
N ILE A 57 -7.59 -1.44 3.41
CA ILE A 57 -6.57 -1.45 4.47
C ILE A 57 -5.73 -2.72 4.32
N TRP A 58 -4.46 -2.54 4.00
CA TRP A 58 -3.47 -3.61 4.03
C TRP A 58 -2.56 -3.42 5.24
N ARG A 59 -2.38 -4.48 6.02
CA ARG A 59 -1.41 -4.52 7.10
C ARG A 59 -0.26 -5.42 6.66
N ILE A 60 0.94 -4.87 6.63
CA ILE A 60 2.14 -5.61 6.26
C ILE A 60 3.01 -5.73 7.50
N THR A 61 3.38 -6.96 7.86
CA THR A 61 4.22 -7.20 9.03
C THR A 61 5.42 -8.07 8.66
N VAL A 62 6.57 -7.63 9.14
CA VAL A 62 7.83 -8.38 9.10
C VAL A 62 8.31 -8.64 10.52
N PRO A 63 9.18 -9.64 10.74
CA PRO A 63 9.73 -9.88 12.07
C PRO A 63 10.48 -8.66 12.62
N PRO A 64 10.45 -8.44 13.94
CA PRO A 64 11.17 -7.33 14.57
C PRO A 64 12.65 -7.25 14.14
N GLY A 65 13.13 -6.03 13.92
CA GLY A 65 14.50 -5.77 13.44
C GLY A 65 14.66 -5.77 11.92
N ASN A 66 13.59 -6.01 11.16
CA ASN A 66 13.55 -5.85 9.70
C ASN A 66 12.74 -4.60 9.34
N GLY A 67 13.16 -3.92 8.27
CA GLY A 67 12.41 -2.83 7.65
C GLY A 67 11.67 -3.28 6.39
N ILE A 68 10.79 -2.40 5.92
CA ILE A 68 9.92 -2.61 4.76
C ILE A 68 10.24 -1.53 3.72
N GLU A 69 10.56 -1.96 2.51
CA GLU A 69 10.61 -1.12 1.32
C GLU A 69 9.28 -1.27 0.58
N LEU A 70 8.64 -0.14 0.34
CA LEU A 70 7.43 -0.03 -0.47
C LEU A 70 7.77 0.69 -1.75
N THR A 71 7.38 0.11 -2.87
CA THR A 71 7.43 0.80 -4.15
C THR A 71 6.03 0.90 -4.73
N ILE A 72 5.56 2.12 -4.92
CA ILE A 72 4.33 2.43 -5.65
C ILE A 72 4.70 2.43 -7.13
N GLU A 73 4.43 1.34 -7.83
CA GLU A 73 4.74 1.19 -9.27
C GLU A 73 3.83 2.07 -10.12
N GLN A 74 2.56 2.13 -9.73
CA GLN A 74 1.54 2.87 -10.45
C GLN A 74 0.48 3.33 -9.47
N PHE A 75 0.05 4.58 -9.62
CA PHE A 75 -1.07 5.14 -8.89
C PHE A 75 -1.78 6.15 -9.80
N ASP A 76 -3.08 5.96 -9.98
CA ASP A 76 -3.94 6.96 -10.62
C ASP A 76 -4.86 7.58 -9.57
N SER A 77 -4.75 8.90 -9.43
CA SER A 77 -5.55 9.67 -8.48
C SER A 77 -6.96 9.95 -8.99
N GLY A 78 -7.22 9.68 -10.28
CA GLY A 78 -8.45 9.98 -11.00
C GLY A 78 -8.55 11.44 -11.45
N LEU A 79 -7.46 12.20 -11.40
CA LEU A 79 -7.39 13.61 -11.84
C LEU A 79 -6.38 13.77 -12.98
N GLU A 80 -6.68 14.68 -13.91
CA GLU A 80 -5.82 15.01 -15.05
C GLU A 80 -4.59 15.87 -14.66
N GLU A 81 -4.57 16.44 -13.44
CA GLU A 81 -3.48 17.27 -12.94
C GLU A 81 -2.86 16.70 -11.65
N SER A 82 -1.53 16.74 -11.58
CA SER A 82 -0.76 16.41 -10.37
C SER A 82 -0.93 17.49 -9.31
N VAL A 83 -1.98 17.38 -8.50
CA VAL A 83 -2.13 18.24 -7.31
C VAL A 83 -1.03 17.84 -6.32
N ALA A 84 -0.01 18.68 -6.16
CA ALA A 84 1.15 18.41 -5.30
C ALA A 84 0.82 18.37 -3.79
N ASN A 85 -0.38 18.77 -3.40
CA ASN A 85 -0.81 18.80 -2.01
C ASN A 85 -2.28 18.42 -1.91
N CYS A 86 -2.54 17.15 -1.61
CA CYS A 86 -3.89 16.65 -1.48
C CYS A 86 -4.34 16.92 -0.05
N ASP A 87 -4.98 18.07 0.14
CA ASP A 87 -5.56 18.45 1.41
C ASP A 87 -6.59 17.41 1.86
N ALA A 88 -6.77 17.26 3.18
CA ALA A 88 -7.76 16.33 3.75
C ALA A 88 -9.21 16.61 3.31
N ASN A 89 -9.46 17.77 2.70
CA ASN A 89 -10.75 18.20 2.15
C ASN A 89 -10.89 17.94 0.63
N SER A 90 -9.89 17.32 0.02
CA SER A 90 -9.88 16.90 -1.38
C SER A 90 -10.66 15.59 -1.54
N THR A 91 -11.51 15.51 -2.57
CA THR A 91 -12.16 14.26 -3.01
C THR A 91 -11.22 13.35 -3.82
N GLN A 92 -9.93 13.68 -3.84
CA GLN A 92 -8.92 12.93 -4.57
C GLN A 92 -8.53 11.67 -3.82
N SER A 93 -8.21 10.67 -4.60
CA SER A 93 -7.71 9.39 -4.13
C SER A 93 -6.32 9.58 -3.52
N ARG A 94 -6.08 8.91 -2.40
CA ARG A 94 -4.79 8.97 -1.70
C ARG A 94 -4.44 7.63 -1.08
N ILE A 95 -3.16 7.43 -0.82
CA ILE A 95 -2.62 6.32 -0.03
C ILE A 95 -2.07 6.91 1.25
N ASP A 96 -2.69 6.62 2.39
CA ASP A 96 -2.17 6.99 3.70
C ASP A 96 -1.35 5.83 4.26
N ILE A 97 -0.08 6.07 4.61
CA ILE A 97 0.81 5.06 5.18
C ILE A 97 0.98 5.32 6.66
N TYR A 98 0.78 4.27 7.44
CA TYR A 98 0.97 4.27 8.88
C TYR A 98 2.12 3.32 9.20
N ALA A 99 2.98 3.64 10.16
CA ALA A 99 4.09 2.76 10.52
C ALA A 99 4.24 2.68 12.03
N SER A 100 4.57 1.49 12.55
CA SER A 100 4.88 1.28 13.96
C SER A 100 5.60 -0.05 14.19
N ASP A 101 6.41 -0.11 15.25
CA ASP A 101 6.97 -1.38 15.75
C ASP A 101 5.98 -2.16 16.64
N SER A 102 4.76 -1.62 16.82
CA SER A 102 3.69 -2.20 17.62
C SER A 102 2.35 -2.04 16.90
N ILE A 103 1.45 -3.00 17.09
CA ILE A 103 0.13 -2.99 16.41
C ILE A 103 -0.67 -1.73 16.79
N LEU A 104 -0.47 -1.17 17.98
CA LEU A 104 -1.09 0.09 18.41
C LEU A 104 -0.16 0.88 19.36
N PRO A 105 -0.18 2.23 19.29
CA PRO A 105 -0.77 3.04 18.23
C PRO A 105 0.09 3.00 16.95
N MET A 106 -0.57 3.00 15.79
CA MET A 106 0.11 3.26 14.52
C MET A 106 0.10 4.76 14.23
N HIS A 107 1.23 5.27 13.73
CA HIS A 107 1.38 6.69 13.41
C HIS A 107 1.36 6.88 11.90
N LYS A 108 0.58 7.85 11.42
CA LYS A 108 0.63 8.21 10.00
C LYS A 108 1.99 8.81 9.69
N VAL A 109 2.71 8.19 8.77
CA VAL A 109 4.05 8.62 8.36
C VAL A 109 4.02 9.36 7.04
N GLU A 110 3.12 8.98 6.12
CA GLU A 110 3.09 9.57 4.79
C GLU A 110 1.70 9.54 4.16
N THR A 111 1.49 10.42 3.17
CA THR A 111 0.30 10.43 2.32
C THR A 111 0.77 10.62 0.87
N PHE A 112 0.43 9.67 -0.01
CA PHE A 112 0.67 9.75 -1.45
C PHE A 112 -0.60 10.09 -2.19
N CYS A 113 -0.51 10.97 -3.17
CA CYS A 113 -1.65 11.34 -3.99
C CYS A 113 -1.30 11.84 -5.40
N LEU A 114 0.00 11.85 -5.75
CA LEU A 114 0.49 12.21 -7.08
C LEU A 114 0.25 11.06 -8.06
N SER A 115 -0.38 11.33 -9.19
CA SER A 115 -0.57 10.35 -10.26
C SER A 115 0.69 10.22 -11.13
N GLY A 116 1.10 8.98 -11.43
CA GLY A 116 2.02 8.66 -12.53
C GLY A 116 3.53 8.68 -12.22
N ALA A 117 3.98 9.03 -11.01
CA ALA A 117 5.37 8.84 -10.60
C ALA A 117 5.52 7.51 -9.84
N LYS A 118 6.54 6.73 -10.22
CA LYS A 118 6.98 5.58 -9.43
C LYS A 118 7.74 6.09 -8.22
N GLU A 119 7.26 5.75 -7.02
CA GLU A 119 7.82 6.23 -5.76
C GLU A 119 8.25 5.05 -4.89
N THR A 120 9.47 5.11 -4.34
CA THR A 120 10.00 4.07 -3.45
C THR A 120 10.32 4.69 -2.10
N VAL A 121 9.73 4.14 -1.04
CA VAL A 121 9.92 4.59 0.35
C VAL A 121 10.30 3.45 1.26
N TRP A 122 11.15 3.78 2.23
CA TRP A 122 11.75 2.84 3.17
C TRP A 122 11.29 3.13 4.59
N TYR A 123 10.75 2.11 5.24
CA TYR A 123 10.29 2.15 6.63
C TYR A 123 11.19 1.27 7.49
N THR A 124 11.66 1.80 8.61
CA THR A 124 12.45 1.03 9.59
C THR A 124 11.57 0.20 10.52
N GLN A 125 10.28 0.53 10.58
CA GLN A 125 9.30 -0.16 11.39
C GLN A 125 9.01 -1.55 10.83
N ASN A 126 8.71 -2.48 11.71
CA ASN A 126 8.38 -3.84 11.31
C ASN A 126 6.90 -4.03 10.88
N THR A 127 6.06 -3.01 11.06
CA THR A 127 4.66 -3.00 10.63
C THR A 127 4.29 -1.70 9.93
N ILE A 128 3.59 -1.82 8.81
CA ILE A 128 2.94 -0.71 8.08
C ILE A 128 1.52 -1.05 7.68
#